data_AF-A0A843JRU2-F1
#
_entry.id   AF-A0A843JRU2-F1
#
_cell.length_a   1.000
_cell.length_b   1.000
_cell.length_c   1.000
_cell.angle_alpha   90.00
_cell.angle_beta   90.00
_cell.angle_gamma   90.00
#
_symmetry.space_group_name_H-M   'P 1'
#
loop_
_entity.id
_entity.type
_entity.pdbx_description
1 polymer ?
#
loop_
_entity_poly.entity_id
_entity_poly.type
_entity_poly.pdbx_seq_one_letter_code
_entity_poly.pdbx_strand_id
1 'polypeptide(L)' 'MEKKIPLGIGDVKKRFPVNLDNHPKKVPVVMQFDSSDCGVACASNICAYYGKDIGLSRIRELIKAGGLYAEMWKNQVGKE' A
#
# COMPACT_ATOMS: atom_id res chain seq x y z
N MET A 1 15.87 17.08 18.23
CA MET A 1 14.86 17.91 17.53
C MET A 1 14.17 17.02 16.50
N GLU A 2 13.00 16.48 16.83
CA GLU A 2 12.20 15.68 15.92
C GLU A 2 11.71 16.57 14.78
N LYS A 3 12.21 16.35 13.57
CA LYS A 3 11.70 17.02 12.37
C LYS A 3 10.32 16.44 12.09
N LYS A 4 9.27 17.09 12.61
CA LYS A 4 7.89 16.89 12.12
C LYS A 4 7.88 17.33 10.66
N ILE A 5 7.91 16.36 9.75
CA ILE A 5 7.67 16.62 8.32
C ILE A 5 6.18 16.94 8.23
N PRO A 6 5.77 18.18 7.91
CA PRO A 6 4.37 18.46 7.71
C PRO A 6 3.93 17.73 6.43
N LEU A 7 3.19 16.64 6.57
CA LEU A 7 2.55 15.96 5.43
C LEU A 7 1.39 16.85 4.96
N GLY A 8 1.71 17.87 4.17
CA GLY A 8 0.71 18.61 3.41
C GLY A 8 0.02 17.65 2.43
N ILE A 9 -1.30 17.73 2.30
CA ILE A 9 -2.11 16.84 1.45
C ILE A 9 -1.61 16.80 -0.02
N GLY A 10 -0.95 17.88 -0.48
CA GLY A 10 -0.34 17.99 -1.81
C GLY A 10 0.95 17.18 -2.01
N ASP A 11 1.70 16.91 -0.94
CA ASP A 11 2.92 16.10 -0.99
C ASP A 11 2.59 14.61 -1.01
N VAL A 12 1.46 14.22 -0.44
CA VAL A 12 0.97 12.83 -0.41
C VAL A 12 0.76 12.30 -1.83
N LYS A 13 0.16 13.08 -2.74
CA LYS A 13 -0.04 12.67 -4.15
C LYS A 13 1.27 12.49 -4.94
N LYS A 14 2.29 13.27 -4.61
CA LYS A 14 3.63 13.15 -5.23
C LYS A 14 4.42 11.98 -4.64
N ARG A 15 4.26 11.71 -3.35
CA ARG A 15 4.96 10.63 -2.61
C ARG A 15 4.33 9.27 -2.84
N PHE A 16 3.01 9.24 -2.95
CA PHE A 16 2.20 8.05 -3.20
C PHE A 16 1.38 8.34 -4.44
N PRO A 17 1.87 7.97 -5.64
CA PRO A 17 1.15 8.21 -6.86
C PRO A 17 -0.07 7.26 -7.01
N VAL A 18 -0.83 7.00 -5.94
CA VAL A 18 -2.06 6.22 -6.02
C VAL A 18 -3.06 6.92 -6.96
N ASN A 19 -3.65 6.16 -7.87
CA ASN A 19 -4.71 6.67 -8.74
C ASN A 19 -5.97 6.86 -7.88
N LEU A 20 -6.17 8.08 -7.39
CA LEU A 20 -7.35 8.45 -6.61
C LEU A 20 -8.61 8.55 -7.47
N ASP A 21 -8.46 8.67 -8.78
CA ASP A 21 -9.55 8.94 -9.70
C ASP A 21 -10.26 7.66 -10.17
N ASN A 22 -9.61 6.50 -10.04
CA ASN A 22 -10.13 5.20 -10.47
C ASN A 22 -9.93 4.10 -9.41
N HIS A 23 -10.57 4.27 -8.25
CA HIS A 23 -10.66 3.24 -7.20
C HIS A 23 -12.07 2.65 -7.13
N PRO A 24 -12.25 1.39 -6.71
CA PRO A 24 -13.55 0.78 -6.62
C PRO A 24 -14.40 1.47 -5.54
N LYS A 25 -15.69 1.71 -5.84
CA LYS A 25 -16.65 2.29 -4.87
C LYS A 25 -16.87 1.42 -3.63
N LYS A 26 -16.46 0.15 -3.68
CA LYS A 26 -16.53 -0.81 -2.58
C LYS A 26 -15.12 -1.21 -2.18
N VAL A 27 -14.88 -1.23 -0.87
CA VAL A 27 -13.62 -1.71 -0.30
C VAL A 27 -13.53 -3.23 -0.57
N PRO A 28 -12.42 -3.72 -1.17
CA PRO A 28 -12.25 -5.15 -1.40
C PRO A 28 -12.21 -5.89 -0.06
N VAL A 29 -12.68 -7.14 -0.02
CA VAL A 29 -12.56 -7.99 1.18
C VAL A 29 -11.35 -8.88 0.98
N VAL A 30 -10.37 -8.79 1.89
CA VAL A 30 -9.18 -9.64 1.89
C VAL A 30 -9.18 -10.49 3.16
N MET A 31 -9.21 -11.81 2.99
CA MET A 31 -9.19 -12.74 4.10
C MET A 31 -7.75 -12.97 4.58
N GLN A 32 -7.54 -12.89 5.89
CA GLN A 32 -6.28 -13.28 6.52
C GLN A 32 -6.13 -14.81 6.50
N PHE A 33 -4.90 -15.31 6.33
CA PHE A 33 -4.63 -16.75 6.39
C PHE A 33 -4.43 -17.24 7.83
N ASP A 34 -3.82 -16.43 8.68
CA ASP A 34 -3.62 -16.72 10.11
C ASP A 34 -4.09 -15.52 10.97
N SER A 35 -4.37 -15.77 12.24
CA SER A 35 -4.59 -14.79 13.31
C SER A 35 -3.55 -13.66 13.32
N SER A 36 -2.29 -13.98 13.02
CA SER A 36 -1.15 -13.05 12.99
C SER A 36 -1.10 -12.14 11.74
N ASP A 37 -1.95 -12.38 10.74
CA ASP A 37 -1.93 -11.65 9.46
C ASP A 37 -2.89 -10.47 9.37
N CYS A 38 -3.58 -10.09 10.45
CA CYS A 38 -4.56 -9.02 10.40
C CYS A 38 -3.95 -7.71 9.81
N GLY A 39 -2.72 -7.35 10.17
CA GLY A 39 -2.00 -6.21 9.59
C GLY A 39 -1.63 -6.39 8.11
N VAL A 40 -1.26 -7.61 7.70
CA VAL A 40 -0.93 -7.96 6.31
C VAL A 40 -2.19 -7.88 5.44
N ALA A 41 -3.31 -8.38 5.94
CA ALA A 41 -4.61 -8.32 5.28
C ALA A 41 -5.10 -6.87 5.13
N CYS A 42 -4.98 -6.04 6.16
CA CYS A 42 -5.28 -4.61 6.07
C CYS A 42 -4.42 -3.89 5.02
N ALA A 43 -3.11 -4.19 4.97
CA ALA A 43 -2.23 -3.59 3.97
C ALA A 43 -2.59 -4.04 2.54
N SER A 44 -2.93 -5.32 2.35
CA SER A 44 -3.40 -5.86 1.07
C SER A 44 -4.71 -5.23 0.63
N ASN A 45 -5.64 -5.04 1.56
CA ASN A 45 -6.91 -4.37 1.35
C ASN A 45 -6.72 -2.95 0.79
N ILE A 46 -5.86 -2.15 1.45
CA ILE A 46 -5.55 -0.79 1.02
C ILE A 46 -4.89 -0.78 -0.36
N CYS A 47 -3.93 -1.68 -0.61
CA CYS A 47 -3.29 -1.80 -1.91
C CYS A 47 -4.33 -2.12 -3.00
N ALA A 48 -5.18 -3.10 -2.77
CA ALA A 48 -6.23 -3.50 -3.71
C ALA A 48 -7.25 -2.39 -3.95
N TYR A 49 -7.61 -1.62 -2.93
CA TYR A 49 -8.47 -0.44 -3.06
C TYR A 49 -7.87 0.59 -4.02
N TYR A 50 -6.56 0.82 -3.99
CA TYR A 50 -5.88 1.73 -4.93
C TYR A 50 -5.44 1.07 -6.24
N GLY A 51 -5.98 -0.11 -6.58
CA GLY A 51 -5.69 -0.81 -7.83
C GLY A 51 -4.31 -1.46 -7.88
N LYS A 52 -3.68 -1.71 -6.72
CA LYS A 52 -2.42 -2.44 -6.58
C LYS A 52 -2.69 -3.84 -6.05
N ASP A 53 -2.70 -4.81 -6.95
CA ASP A 53 -2.86 -6.22 -6.58
C ASP A 53 -1.51 -6.80 -6.14
N ILE A 54 -1.29 -6.87 -4.81
CA ILE A 54 -0.10 -7.45 -4.20
C ILE A 54 -0.57 -8.56 -3.25
N GLY A 55 -0.09 -9.78 -3.51
CA GLY A 55 -0.46 -10.95 -2.71
C GLY A 55 -0.01 -10.84 -1.25
N LEU A 56 -0.79 -11.44 -0.34
CA LEU A 56 -0.56 -11.44 1.11
C LEU A 56 0.85 -11.90 1.51
N SER A 57 1.37 -12.97 0.89
CA SER A 57 2.72 -13.47 1.18
C SER A 57 3.80 -12.41 0.90
N ARG A 58 3.66 -11.69 -0.21
CA ARG A 58 4.59 -10.63 -0.60
C ARG A 58 4.50 -9.44 0.34
N ILE A 59 3.29 -9.03 0.71
CA ILE A 59 3.08 -7.96 1.69
C ILE A 59 3.67 -8.34 3.04
N ARG A 60 3.51 -9.60 3.47
CA ARG A 60 4.09 -10.11 4.71
C ARG A 60 5.62 -9.99 4.72
N GLU A 61 6.29 -10.38 3.63
CA GLU A 61 7.74 -10.19 3.48
C GLU A 61 8.12 -8.72 3.55
N LEU A 62 7.36 -7.86 2.88
CA LEU A 62 7.66 -6.45 2.78
C LEU A 62 7.48 -5.68 4.08
N ILE A 63 6.47 -6.04 4.86
CA ILE A 63 6.28 -5.49 6.20
C ILE A 63 7.43 -5.94 7.10
N LYS A 64 7.83 -7.22 7.05
CA LYS A 64 8.97 -7.74 7.82
C LYS A 64 10.29 -7.08 7.45
N ALA A 65 10.51 -6.79 6.17
CA ALA A 65 11.72 -6.15 5.68
C ALA A 65 11.69 -4.61 5.77
N GLY A 66 10.60 -4.00 6.24
CA GLY A 66 10.40 -2.55 6.20
C GLY A 66 10.33 -1.94 4.79
N GLY A 67 10.19 -2.78 3.75
CA GLY A 67 10.36 -2.44 2.34
C GLY A 67 9.06 -2.19 1.56
N LEU A 68 7.89 -2.23 2.21
CA LEU A 68 6.58 -2.13 1.53
C LEU A 68 6.48 -0.90 0.61
N TYR A 69 6.95 0.26 1.07
CA TYR A 69 6.95 1.49 0.28
C TYR A 69 7.82 1.42 -0.98
N ALA A 70 8.97 0.73 -0.92
CA ALA A 70 9.91 0.65 -2.03
C ALA A 70 9.35 -0.22 -3.19
N GLU A 71 8.62 -1.29 -2.88
CA GLU A 71 7.99 -2.14 -3.91
C GLU A 71 6.73 -1.52 -4.51
N MET A 72 5.92 -0.81 -3.70
CA MET A 72 4.79 -0.03 -4.22
C MET A 72 5.25 0.96 -5.30
N TRP A 73 6.44 1.53 -5.14
CA TRP A 73 7.08 2.41 -6.13
C TRP A 73 7.48 1.65 -7.41
N LYS A 74 8.12 0.48 -7.28
CA LYS A 74 8.52 -0.35 -8.44
C LYS A 74 7.33 -0.81 -9.27
N ASN A 75 6.27 -1.28 -8.64
CA ASN A 75 5.02 -1.72 -9.28
C ASN A 75 4.20 -0.56 -9.90
N GLN A 76 4.74 0.65 -9.88
CA GLN A 76 4.10 1.83 -10.42
C GLN A 76 4.91 2.49 -11.53
N VAL A 77 6.24 2.51 -11.42
CA VAL A 77 7.10 3.21 -12.38
C VAL A 77 7.58 2.26 -13.51
N GLY A 78 7.44 0.94 -13.36
CA GLY A 78 7.85 -0.05 -14.37
C GLY A 78 6.88 -0.30 -15.53
N LYS A 79 6.13 0.72 -15.98
CA LYS A 79 5.39 0.67 -17.25
C LYS A 79 5.87 1.83 -18.13
N GLU A 80 7.08 1.65 -18.67
CA GLU A 80 7.46 2.26 -19.96
C GLU A 80 7.20 1.24 -21.07
#